data_AF-A0A2U3X5F6-F1
#
_entry.id   AF-A0A2U3X5F6-F1
#
_cell.length_a   1.000
_cell.length_b   1.000
_cell.length_c   1.000
_cell.angle_alpha   90.00
_cell.angle_beta   90.00
_cell.angle_gamma   90.00
#
_symmetry.space_group_name_H-M   'P 1'
#
loop_
_entity.id
_entity.type
_entity.pdbx_description
1 polymer ?
#
loop_
_entity_poly.entity_id
_entity_poly.type
_entity_poly.pdbx_seq_one_letter_code
_entity_poly.pdbx_strand_id
1 'polypeptide(L)'
;VDLVNIGSSDIVDGNHKLTLGLIWNIILHWQVKNVMKNIMAGLQQTNSEKILLSWVRQSTRNYPQVNVINFTTSWSDGLALNALIHSHRPDLFDWNSVVCQQSATQRLEHAFNIAKYQLGIEKLLDPEDVATTYPDKKSILMYITSLFQVLPQQVSIEAIQEVEMLPRPSKVTREEHFQLHHQMHYSQQITVSLAQGYERTPSSPKPRFKSYAYTQAGYVATSDPTRSPLPSQRLEAPEDKSFGRSLMETEVNLDSYQTALEEVLSWLLSAEDTLQAQGEISNDVEEVKEQFHTHEGFMMDLTSHQGRVGNVLQLGSQLIGIGKLLEDEESEVQEQMNLLNSRWECLRVASMEKQS
;
A
#
# COMPACT_ATOMS: atom_id res chain seq x y z
N VAL A 1 -0.75 -21.26 10.46
CA VAL A 1 -1.09 -20.02 9.73
C VAL A 1 -0.88 -18.89 10.72
N ASP A 2 0.04 -17.97 10.44
CA ASP A 2 0.29 -16.86 11.35
C ASP A 2 -0.75 -15.78 11.06
N LEU A 3 -1.76 -15.70 11.93
CA LEU A 3 -2.83 -14.71 11.85
C LEU A 3 -2.46 -13.55 12.77
N VAL A 4 -1.72 -12.59 12.23
CA VAL A 4 -1.36 -11.37 12.97
C VAL A 4 -2.49 -10.37 12.81
N ASN A 5 -3.04 -9.88 13.94
CA ASN A 5 -4.05 -8.82 14.00
C ASN A 5 -5.40 -9.14 13.29
N ILE A 6 -5.85 -10.40 13.31
CA ILE A 6 -7.19 -10.79 12.81
C ILE A 6 -7.94 -11.53 13.93
N GLY A 7 -8.93 -10.88 14.52
CA GLY A 7 -9.85 -11.45 15.51
C GLY A 7 -11.16 -11.94 14.87
N SER A 8 -11.93 -12.74 15.61
CA SER A 8 -13.25 -13.20 15.15
C SER A 8 -14.27 -12.07 15.07
N SER A 9 -14.16 -11.06 15.94
CA SER A 9 -14.99 -9.85 15.90
C SER A 9 -14.81 -9.09 14.59
N ASP A 10 -13.57 -8.95 14.10
CA ASP A 10 -13.29 -8.25 12.83
C ASP A 10 -14.03 -8.87 11.63
N ILE A 11 -14.26 -10.18 11.65
CA ILE A 11 -15.00 -10.89 10.60
C ILE A 11 -16.51 -10.69 10.77
N VAL A 12 -17.01 -10.79 12.00
CA VAL A 12 -18.44 -10.60 12.31
C VAL A 12 -18.87 -9.17 12.04
N ASP A 13 -17.99 -8.21 12.33
CA ASP A 13 -18.21 -6.77 12.18
C ASP A 13 -17.99 -6.30 10.73
N GLY A 14 -17.66 -7.21 9.80
CA GLY A 14 -17.58 -6.90 8.38
C GLY A 14 -16.32 -6.13 7.97
N ASN A 15 -15.20 -6.27 8.69
CA ASN A 15 -13.94 -5.66 8.28
C ASN A 15 -13.40 -6.34 7.01
N HIS A 16 -13.73 -5.79 5.85
CA HIS A 16 -13.39 -6.34 4.53
C HIS A 16 -11.87 -6.53 4.36
N LYS A 17 -11.05 -5.60 4.87
CA LYS A 17 -9.58 -5.67 4.74
C LYS A 17 -9.01 -6.86 5.51
N LEU A 18 -9.43 -7.06 6.75
CA LEU A 18 -8.99 -8.18 7.57
C LEU A 18 -9.57 -9.50 7.08
N THR A 19 -10.81 -9.48 6.59
CA THR A 19 -11.46 -10.64 5.96
C THR A 19 -10.71 -11.08 4.69
N LEU A 20 -10.36 -10.15 3.79
CA LEU A 20 -9.55 -10.43 2.60
C LEU A 20 -8.13 -10.86 2.98
N GLY A 21 -7.55 -10.27 4.03
CA GLY A 21 -6.27 -10.71 4.59
C GLY A 21 -6.30 -12.15 5.10
N LEU A 22 -7.39 -12.53 5.77
CA LEU A 22 -7.62 -13.89 6.25
C LEU A 22 -7.78 -14.88 5.10
N ILE A 23 -8.64 -14.56 4.12
CA ILE A 23 -8.86 -15.37 2.91
C ILE A 23 -7.54 -15.58 2.18
N TRP A 24 -6.75 -14.52 2.00
CA TRP A 24 -5.42 -14.60 1.40
C TRP A 24 -4.49 -15.55 2.18
N ASN A 25 -4.45 -15.44 3.51
CA ASN A 25 -3.60 -16.31 4.34
C ASN A 25 -4.01 -17.80 4.23
N ILE A 26 -5.31 -18.07 4.10
CA ILE A 26 -5.83 -19.42 3.85
C ILE A 26 -5.35 -19.91 2.48
N ILE A 27 -5.51 -19.11 1.43
CA ILE A 27 -5.07 -19.45 0.06
C ILE A 27 -3.56 -19.67 0.01
N LEU A 28 -2.77 -18.77 0.61
CA LEU A 28 -1.32 -18.87 0.68
C LEU A 28 -0.89 -20.19 1.34
N HIS A 29 -1.57 -20.60 2.41
CA HIS A 29 -1.19 -21.81 3.13
C HIS A 29 -1.63 -23.09 2.42
N TRP A 30 -2.88 -23.15 1.95
CA TRP A 30 -3.48 -24.38 1.44
C TRP A 30 -3.33 -24.60 -0.05
N GLN A 31 -3.22 -23.53 -0.84
CA GLN A 31 -3.00 -23.61 -2.27
C GLN A 31 -1.51 -23.44 -2.57
N VAL A 32 -0.96 -22.25 -2.31
CA VAL A 32 0.41 -21.89 -2.75
C VAL A 32 1.46 -22.77 -2.08
N LYS A 33 1.50 -22.82 -0.74
CA LYS A 33 2.51 -23.61 -0.01
C LYS A 33 2.35 -25.11 -0.22
N ASN A 34 1.12 -25.59 -0.37
CA ASN A 34 0.85 -27.01 -0.58
C ASN A 34 1.30 -27.47 -1.98
N VAL A 35 0.95 -26.72 -3.03
CA VAL A 35 1.35 -27.02 -4.42
C VAL A 35 2.87 -27.04 -4.55
N MET A 36 3.57 -26.09 -3.91
CA MET A 36 5.02 -25.97 -4.02
C MET A 36 5.81 -26.80 -3.01
N LYS A 37 5.17 -27.55 -2.11
CA LYS A 37 5.82 -28.22 -0.98
C LYS A 37 7.01 -29.09 -1.40
N ASN A 38 6.85 -29.91 -2.43
CA ASN A 38 7.90 -30.82 -2.90
C ASN A 38 9.08 -30.07 -3.52
N ILE A 39 8.80 -28.99 -4.24
CA ILE A 39 9.81 -28.17 -4.92
C ILE A 39 10.57 -27.32 -3.91
N MET A 40 9.86 -26.71 -2.95
CA MET A 40 10.47 -26.00 -1.82
C MET A 40 11.40 -26.90 -1.02
N ALA A 41 11.00 -28.15 -0.76
CA ALA A 41 11.84 -29.13 -0.07
C ALA A 41 13.06 -29.54 -0.90
N GLY A 42 12.87 -29.82 -2.19
CA GLY A 42 13.96 -30.24 -3.08
C GLY A 42 14.99 -29.14 -3.36
N LEU A 43 14.56 -27.89 -3.44
CA LEU A 43 15.41 -26.72 -3.74
C LEU A 43 15.88 -25.97 -2.48
N GLN A 44 15.43 -26.40 -1.29
CA GLN A 44 15.67 -25.72 -0.02
C GLN A 44 15.32 -24.21 -0.04
N GLN A 45 14.25 -23.85 -0.75
CA GLN A 45 13.75 -22.47 -0.84
C GLN A 45 12.41 -22.35 -0.12
N THR A 46 12.22 -21.24 0.61
CA THR A 46 10.97 -20.96 1.35
C THR A 46 10.12 -19.87 0.70
N ASN A 47 10.68 -19.11 -0.26
CA ASN A 47 10.00 -18.01 -0.94
C ASN A 47 9.27 -18.52 -2.19
N SER A 48 7.96 -18.70 -2.08
CA SER A 48 7.09 -19.14 -3.18
C SER A 48 7.05 -18.17 -4.37
N GLU A 49 7.13 -16.86 -4.11
CA GLU A 49 7.14 -15.87 -5.20
C GLU A 49 8.40 -16.01 -6.04
N LYS A 50 9.56 -16.21 -5.40
CA LYS A 50 10.83 -16.41 -6.09
C LYS A 50 10.82 -17.67 -6.96
N ILE A 51 10.26 -18.76 -6.44
CA ILE A 51 10.13 -20.02 -7.18
C ILE A 51 9.24 -19.81 -8.41
N LEU A 52 8.06 -19.21 -8.25
CA LEU A 52 7.17 -18.94 -9.37
C LEU A 52 7.82 -18.00 -10.40
N LEU A 53 8.51 -16.95 -9.96
CA LEU A 53 9.14 -16.01 -10.86
C LEU A 53 10.25 -16.69 -11.67
N SER A 54 11.04 -17.55 -11.03
CA SER A 54 12.07 -18.35 -11.71
C SER A 54 11.46 -19.32 -12.73
N TRP A 55 10.37 -20.01 -12.37
CA TRP A 55 9.65 -20.92 -13.25
C TRP A 55 9.12 -20.21 -14.49
N VAL A 56 8.43 -19.08 -14.30
CA VAL A 56 7.85 -18.31 -15.42
C VAL A 56 8.96 -17.84 -16.36
N ARG A 57 10.03 -17.23 -15.82
CA ARG A 57 11.15 -16.73 -16.62
C ARG A 57 11.85 -17.84 -17.40
N GLN A 58 12.07 -18.99 -16.78
CA GLN A 58 12.64 -20.16 -17.44
C GLN A 58 11.73 -20.63 -18.58
N SER A 59 10.42 -20.68 -18.34
CA SER A 59 9.42 -21.12 -19.31
C SER A 59 9.25 -20.15 -20.49
N THR A 60 9.42 -18.84 -20.27
CA THR A 60 9.24 -17.80 -21.29
C THR A 60 10.56 -17.34 -21.93
N ARG A 61 11.69 -18.00 -21.67
CA ARG A 61 13.03 -17.57 -22.15
C ARG A 61 13.13 -17.44 -23.68
N ASN A 62 12.35 -18.22 -24.42
CA ASN A 62 12.37 -18.26 -25.89
C ASN A 62 11.40 -17.26 -26.54
N TYR A 63 10.81 -16.34 -25.77
CA TYR A 63 9.85 -15.34 -26.26
C TYR A 63 10.46 -13.94 -26.11
N PRO A 64 11.08 -13.38 -27.16
CA PRO A 64 11.83 -12.12 -27.07
C PRO A 64 10.99 -10.91 -26.61
N GLN A 65 9.69 -10.93 -26.88
CA GLN A 65 8.76 -9.87 -26.50
C GLN A 65 8.31 -9.96 -25.02
N VAL A 66 8.71 -11.02 -24.30
CA VAL A 66 8.24 -11.31 -22.95
C VAL A 66 9.40 -11.24 -21.96
N ASN A 67 9.30 -10.31 -21.01
CA ASN A 67 10.24 -10.22 -19.90
C ASN A 67 9.49 -10.07 -18.57
N VAL A 68 9.40 -11.16 -17.81
CA VAL A 68 8.69 -11.18 -16.53
C VAL A 68 9.66 -10.89 -15.39
N ILE A 69 9.46 -9.77 -14.70
CA ILE A 69 10.28 -9.34 -13.56
C ILE A 69 9.48 -9.15 -12.26
N ASN A 70 8.15 -9.14 -12.35
CA ASN A 70 7.25 -8.97 -11.20
C ASN A 70 5.93 -9.74 -11.40
N PHE A 71 5.04 -9.68 -10.40
CA PHE A 71 3.68 -10.23 -10.45
C PHE A 71 2.60 -9.13 -10.59
N THR A 72 2.95 -8.01 -11.20
CA THR A 72 2.04 -6.89 -11.48
C THR A 72 2.14 -6.50 -12.95
N THR A 73 2.91 -5.46 -13.28
CA THR A 73 3.00 -4.84 -14.61
C THR A 73 3.59 -5.74 -15.68
N SER A 74 4.39 -6.76 -15.33
CA SER A 74 4.90 -7.74 -16.31
C SER A 74 3.80 -8.59 -16.97
N TRP A 75 2.56 -8.52 -16.46
CA TRP A 75 1.43 -9.34 -16.91
C TRP A 75 0.34 -8.54 -17.61
N SER A 76 0.37 -7.20 -17.54
CA SER A 76 -0.74 -6.34 -17.96
C SER A 76 -0.96 -6.31 -19.47
N ASP A 77 0.05 -6.65 -20.27
CA ASP A 77 -0.08 -6.72 -21.72
C ASP A 77 -0.65 -8.08 -22.21
N GLY A 78 -0.75 -9.08 -21.32
CA GLY A 78 -1.22 -10.42 -21.66
C GLY A 78 -0.25 -11.31 -22.44
N LEU A 79 0.94 -10.85 -22.85
CA LEU A 79 1.91 -11.71 -23.57
C LEU A 79 2.49 -12.76 -22.65
N ALA A 80 2.83 -12.39 -21.41
CA ALA A 80 3.42 -13.31 -20.44
C ALA A 80 2.54 -14.54 -20.18
N LEU A 81 1.22 -14.34 -20.02
CA LEU A 81 0.25 -15.41 -19.83
C LEU A 81 0.18 -16.35 -21.02
N ASN A 82 0.08 -15.80 -22.24
CA ASN A 82 0.03 -16.62 -23.45
C ASN A 82 1.36 -17.36 -23.67
N ALA A 83 2.51 -16.72 -23.45
CA ALA A 83 3.82 -17.34 -23.64
C ALA A 83 4.03 -18.50 -22.68
N LEU A 84 3.57 -18.36 -21.43
CA LEU A 84 3.65 -19.40 -20.43
C LEU A 84 2.81 -20.64 -20.78
N ILE A 85 1.62 -20.44 -21.34
CA ILE A 85 0.79 -21.55 -21.83
C ILE A 85 1.43 -22.19 -23.06
N HIS A 86 1.80 -21.39 -24.06
CA HIS A 86 2.37 -21.85 -25.32
C HIS A 86 3.71 -22.57 -25.15
N SER A 87 4.54 -22.17 -24.18
CA SER A 87 5.83 -22.84 -23.92
C SER A 87 5.68 -24.28 -23.47
N HIS A 88 4.62 -24.59 -22.71
CA HIS A 88 4.32 -25.93 -22.23
C HIS A 88 3.42 -26.71 -23.19
N ARG A 89 2.58 -26.00 -23.96
CA ARG A 89 1.58 -26.57 -24.88
C ARG A 89 1.52 -25.76 -26.19
N PRO A 90 2.56 -25.87 -27.04
CA PRO A 90 2.64 -25.13 -28.30
C PRO A 90 1.61 -25.59 -29.33
N ASP A 91 0.95 -26.72 -29.09
CA ASP A 91 -0.10 -27.28 -29.93
C ASP A 91 -1.43 -26.53 -29.85
N LEU A 92 -1.65 -25.70 -28.81
CA LEU A 92 -2.96 -25.11 -28.53
C LEU A 92 -3.30 -23.91 -29.43
N PHE A 93 -2.30 -23.14 -29.85
CA PHE A 93 -2.48 -21.95 -30.70
C PHE A 93 -1.15 -21.51 -31.32
N ASP A 94 -1.21 -20.72 -32.39
CA ASP A 94 -0.01 -20.10 -32.98
C ASP A 94 0.37 -18.82 -32.23
N TRP A 95 1.62 -18.74 -31.77
CA TRP A 95 2.15 -17.57 -31.08
C TRP A 95 2.04 -16.28 -31.88
N ASN A 96 2.26 -16.32 -33.20
CA ASN A 96 2.23 -15.11 -34.02
C ASN A 96 0.84 -14.47 -34.07
N SER A 97 -0.21 -15.30 -33.99
CA SER A 97 -1.59 -14.82 -33.91
C SER A 97 -1.84 -13.96 -32.67
N VAL A 98 -1.22 -14.29 -31.53
CA VAL A 98 -1.34 -13.56 -30.26
C VAL A 98 -0.56 -12.25 -30.33
N VAL A 99 0.66 -12.28 -30.86
CA VAL A 99 1.51 -11.08 -30.99
C VAL A 99 0.86 -10.03 -31.90
N CYS A 100 0.13 -10.46 -32.93
CA CYS A 100 -0.59 -9.56 -33.84
C CYS A 100 -1.85 -8.92 -33.22
N GLN A 101 -2.31 -9.37 -32.04
CA GLN A 101 -3.47 -8.75 -31.38
C GLN A 101 -3.12 -7.38 -30.81
N GLN A 102 -3.94 -6.39 -31.13
CA GLN A 102 -3.67 -5.00 -30.73
C GLN A 102 -4.02 -4.73 -29.27
N SER A 103 -5.05 -5.39 -28.72
CA SER A 103 -5.53 -5.17 -27.35
C SER A 103 -4.91 -6.15 -26.35
N ALA A 104 -4.50 -5.64 -25.19
CA ALA A 104 -4.08 -6.46 -24.06
C ALA A 104 -5.25 -7.30 -23.50
N THR A 105 -6.43 -6.69 -23.36
CA THR A 105 -7.66 -7.34 -22.93
C THR A 105 -8.00 -8.55 -23.83
N GLN A 106 -7.83 -8.43 -25.14
CA GLN A 106 -8.03 -9.56 -26.07
C GLN A 106 -7.02 -10.70 -25.85
N ARG A 107 -5.75 -10.37 -25.63
CA ARG A 107 -4.71 -11.36 -25.33
C ARG A 107 -4.98 -12.08 -24.01
N LEU A 108 -5.42 -11.35 -22.99
CA LEU A 108 -5.77 -11.89 -21.68
C LEU A 108 -7.01 -12.79 -21.76
N GLU A 109 -8.08 -12.32 -22.42
CA GLU A 109 -9.29 -13.10 -22.64
C GLU A 109 -9.00 -14.38 -23.42
N HIS A 110 -8.12 -14.32 -24.44
CA HIS A 110 -7.64 -15.50 -25.15
C HIS A 110 -6.93 -16.49 -24.21
N ALA A 111 -5.97 -16.03 -23.41
CA ALA A 111 -5.24 -16.88 -22.47
C ALA A 111 -6.18 -17.54 -21.45
N PHE A 112 -7.13 -16.79 -20.90
CA PHE A 112 -8.11 -17.29 -19.93
C PHE A 112 -9.08 -18.30 -20.55
N ASN A 113 -9.51 -18.09 -21.79
CA ASN A 113 -10.31 -19.07 -22.52
C ASN A 113 -9.54 -20.37 -22.76
N ILE A 114 -8.30 -20.29 -23.24
CA ILE A 114 -7.47 -21.48 -23.46
C ILE A 114 -7.24 -22.22 -22.14
N ALA A 115 -6.89 -21.51 -21.07
CA ALA A 115 -6.69 -22.10 -19.75
C ALA A 115 -7.95 -22.82 -19.24
N LYS A 116 -9.14 -22.22 -19.39
CA LYS A 116 -10.41 -22.83 -19.00
C LYS A 116 -10.75 -24.08 -19.79
N TYR A 117 -10.73 -23.97 -21.12
CA TYR A 117 -11.22 -25.06 -21.97
C TYR A 117 -10.20 -26.18 -22.17
N GLN A 118 -8.90 -25.89 -22.12
CA GLN A 118 -7.83 -26.86 -22.42
C GLN A 118 -7.08 -27.35 -21.18
N LEU A 119 -7.02 -26.54 -20.12
CA LEU A 119 -6.29 -26.86 -18.89
C LEU A 119 -7.21 -27.02 -17.66
N GLY A 120 -8.51 -26.72 -17.79
CA GLY A 120 -9.49 -26.84 -16.71
C GLY A 120 -9.33 -25.81 -15.60
N ILE A 121 -8.68 -24.67 -15.88
CA ILE A 121 -8.47 -23.59 -14.90
C ILE A 121 -9.61 -22.58 -15.00
N GLU A 122 -10.32 -22.33 -13.90
CA GLU A 122 -11.40 -21.35 -13.89
C GLU A 122 -10.89 -19.92 -14.13
N LYS A 123 -11.73 -19.07 -14.75
CA LYS A 123 -11.40 -17.66 -14.97
C LYS A 123 -11.55 -16.87 -13.67
N LEU A 124 -10.51 -16.88 -12.85
CA LEU A 124 -10.50 -16.19 -11.55
C LEU A 124 -10.31 -14.67 -11.68
N LEU A 125 -9.87 -14.20 -12.85
CA LEU A 125 -9.53 -12.81 -13.12
C LEU A 125 -10.30 -12.33 -14.34
N ASP A 126 -10.76 -11.09 -14.28
CA ASP A 126 -11.29 -10.41 -15.45
C ASP A 126 -10.15 -9.79 -16.26
N PRO A 127 -10.18 -9.87 -17.62
CA PRO A 127 -9.15 -9.29 -18.47
C PRO A 127 -8.92 -7.79 -18.22
N GLU A 128 -9.98 -7.03 -17.93
CA GLU A 128 -9.93 -5.58 -17.69
C GLU A 128 -9.13 -5.25 -16.41
N ASP A 129 -9.27 -6.07 -15.37
CA ASP A 129 -8.58 -5.90 -14.08
C ASP A 129 -7.09 -6.23 -14.15
N VAL A 130 -6.68 -6.97 -15.18
CA VAL A 130 -5.27 -7.27 -15.46
C VAL A 130 -4.69 -6.30 -16.48
N ALA A 131 -5.47 -5.86 -17.47
CA ALA A 131 -5.08 -4.92 -18.53
C ALA A 131 -4.99 -3.46 -18.03
N THR A 132 -4.48 -3.26 -16.83
CA THR A 132 -4.36 -1.96 -16.16
C THR A 132 -2.90 -1.61 -15.90
N THR A 133 -2.61 -0.35 -15.59
CA THR A 133 -1.29 0.11 -15.18
C THR A 133 -0.83 -0.53 -13.87
N TYR A 134 -1.77 -0.98 -13.04
CA TYR A 134 -1.52 -1.44 -11.68
C TYR A 134 -2.27 -2.74 -11.32
N PRO A 135 -1.93 -3.88 -11.95
CA PRO A 135 -2.62 -5.15 -11.66
C PRO A 135 -2.37 -5.60 -10.22
N ASP A 136 -3.39 -6.16 -9.56
CA ASP A 136 -3.23 -6.66 -8.20
C ASP A 136 -2.29 -7.87 -8.14
N LYS A 137 -1.23 -7.72 -7.33
CA LYS A 137 -0.17 -8.72 -7.21
C LYS A 137 -0.68 -10.09 -6.73
N LYS A 138 -1.59 -10.10 -5.76
CA LYS A 138 -2.06 -11.32 -5.10
C LYS A 138 -2.95 -12.12 -6.03
N SER A 139 -3.82 -11.43 -6.75
CA SER A 139 -4.69 -11.97 -7.78
C SER A 139 -3.87 -12.62 -8.92
N ILE A 140 -2.84 -11.94 -9.43
CA ILE A 140 -1.92 -12.53 -10.41
C ILE A 140 -1.23 -13.77 -9.82
N LEU A 141 -0.66 -13.67 -8.60
CA LEU A 141 0.03 -14.80 -7.97
C LEU A 141 -0.88 -16.03 -7.79
N MET A 142 -2.15 -15.83 -7.43
CA MET A 142 -3.15 -16.90 -7.34
C MET A 142 -3.37 -17.59 -8.68
N TYR A 143 -3.55 -16.81 -9.74
CA TYR A 143 -3.79 -17.36 -11.06
C TYR A 143 -2.57 -18.12 -11.59
N ILE A 144 -1.37 -17.57 -11.43
CA ILE A 144 -0.12 -18.23 -11.81
C ILE A 144 0.12 -19.51 -11.00
N THR A 145 -0.24 -19.52 -9.71
CA THR A 145 -0.20 -20.75 -8.89
C THR A 145 -1.11 -21.83 -9.46
N SER A 146 -2.29 -21.45 -9.96
CA SER A 146 -3.24 -22.39 -10.58
C SER A 146 -2.68 -22.97 -11.88
N LEU A 147 -2.00 -22.17 -12.70
CA LEU A 147 -1.26 -22.64 -13.88
C LEU A 147 -0.11 -23.57 -13.50
N PHE A 148 0.69 -23.20 -12.50
CA PHE A 148 1.80 -24.01 -12.00
C PHE A 148 1.36 -25.38 -11.49
N GLN A 149 0.16 -25.48 -10.92
CA GLN A 149 -0.37 -26.75 -10.43
C GLN A 149 -0.63 -27.76 -11.55
N VAL A 150 -1.04 -27.31 -12.74
CA VAL A 150 -1.44 -28.19 -13.85
C VAL A 150 -0.39 -28.33 -14.95
N LEU A 151 0.58 -27.41 -15.02
CA LEU A 151 1.69 -27.45 -15.98
C LEU A 151 2.94 -28.12 -15.38
N PRO A 152 3.88 -28.60 -16.20
CA PRO A 152 5.14 -29.15 -15.73
C PRO A 152 5.92 -28.20 -14.80
N GLN A 153 6.17 -28.65 -13.57
CA GLN A 153 6.79 -27.84 -12.52
C GLN A 153 8.33 -27.96 -12.52
N GLN A 154 8.97 -27.60 -13.63
CA GLN A 154 10.43 -27.69 -13.79
C GLN A 154 11.09 -26.36 -13.41
N VAL A 155 11.85 -26.36 -12.31
CA VAL A 155 12.57 -25.17 -11.83
C VAL A 155 14.00 -25.56 -11.50
N SER A 156 14.98 -24.86 -12.10
CA SER A 156 16.40 -25.08 -11.82
C SER A 156 16.94 -24.11 -10.77
N ILE A 157 18.03 -24.50 -10.09
CA ILE A 157 18.69 -23.64 -9.08
C ILE A 157 19.29 -22.40 -9.76
N GLU A 158 19.80 -22.55 -10.99
CA GLU A 158 20.36 -21.46 -11.78
C GLU A 158 19.28 -20.42 -12.10
N ALA A 159 18.07 -20.85 -12.48
CA ALA A 159 16.95 -19.95 -12.72
C ALA A 159 16.55 -19.18 -11.45
N ILE A 160 16.66 -19.81 -10.28
CA ILE A 160 16.40 -19.17 -8.98
C ILE A 160 17.47 -18.11 -8.66
N GLN A 161 18.73 -18.36 -8.98
CA GLN A 161 19.84 -17.40 -8.81
C GLN A 161 19.73 -16.23 -9.78
N GLU A 162 19.35 -16.47 -11.03
CA GLU A 162 19.10 -15.40 -12.01
C GLU A 162 18.07 -14.37 -11.50
N VAL A 163 17.05 -14.82 -10.76
CA VAL A 163 16.05 -13.95 -10.14
C VAL A 163 16.65 -13.08 -9.02
N GLU A 164 17.65 -13.55 -8.27
CA GLU A 164 18.32 -12.75 -7.23
C GLU A 164 19.15 -11.61 -7.80
N MET A 165 19.63 -11.80 -9.03
CA MET A 165 20.45 -10.85 -9.76
C MET A 165 19.63 -9.82 -10.55
N LEU A 166 18.30 -9.97 -10.61
CA LEU A 166 17.44 -8.97 -11.23
C LEU A 166 17.59 -7.63 -10.49
N PRO A 167 17.47 -6.50 -11.22
CA PRO A 167 17.36 -5.20 -10.58
C PRO A 167 16.26 -5.28 -9.55
N ARG A 168 16.62 -5.15 -8.27
CA ARG A 168 15.60 -4.98 -7.23
C ARG A 168 14.84 -3.71 -7.65
N PRO A 169 13.50 -3.73 -7.74
CA PRO A 169 12.78 -2.48 -7.83
C PRO A 169 13.31 -1.63 -6.68
N SER A 170 13.94 -0.50 -7.03
CA SER A 170 14.65 0.41 -6.13
C SER A 170 13.69 0.83 -5.05
N LYS A 171 13.61 0.07 -3.93
CA LYS A 171 12.50 0.03 -2.96
C LYS A 171 11.38 0.95 -3.44
N VAL A 172 10.68 0.55 -4.52
CA VAL A 172 9.66 1.44 -5.11
C VAL A 172 8.65 1.53 -4.02
N THR A 173 8.70 2.64 -3.30
CA THR A 173 7.84 2.80 -2.17
C THR A 173 6.45 2.72 -2.76
N ARG A 174 5.56 2.16 -1.97
CA ARG A 174 4.12 2.11 -2.17
C ARG A 174 3.50 3.45 -2.62
N GLU A 175 4.26 4.54 -2.61
CA GLU A 175 3.99 5.94 -2.92
C GLU A 175 3.90 6.28 -4.42
N GLU A 176 4.67 5.65 -5.31
CA GLU A 176 4.58 5.97 -6.76
C GLU A 176 3.23 5.53 -7.38
N HIS A 177 2.63 4.47 -6.83
CA HIS A 177 1.27 4.02 -7.20
C HIS A 177 0.20 5.06 -6.84
N PHE A 178 0.39 5.84 -5.77
CA PHE A 178 -0.55 6.88 -5.36
C PHE A 178 -0.31 8.20 -6.11
N GLN A 179 0.96 8.56 -6.39
CA GLN A 179 1.30 9.81 -7.09
C GLN A 179 0.84 9.85 -8.55
N LEU A 180 0.96 8.73 -9.29
CA LEU A 180 0.57 8.68 -10.70
C LEU A 180 -0.95 8.60 -10.90
N HIS A 181 -1.67 7.91 -10.02
CA HIS A 181 -3.14 7.91 -10.03
C HIS A 181 -3.70 9.33 -9.77
N HIS A 182 -3.00 10.11 -8.94
CA HIS A 182 -3.37 11.48 -8.60
C HIS A 182 -3.06 12.50 -9.71
N GLN A 183 -1.91 12.41 -10.38
CA GLN A 183 -1.57 13.33 -11.49
C GLN A 183 -2.58 13.27 -12.66
N MET A 184 -3.12 12.09 -12.96
CA MET A 184 -4.10 11.90 -14.03
C MET A 184 -5.48 12.46 -13.70
N HIS A 185 -5.91 12.38 -12.44
CA HIS A 185 -7.17 12.97 -11.99
C HIS A 185 -7.10 14.51 -11.88
N TYR A 186 -5.97 15.06 -11.44
CA TYR A 186 -5.79 16.52 -11.32
C TYR A 186 -5.60 17.22 -12.67
N SER A 187 -4.94 16.58 -13.64
CA SER A 187 -4.81 17.14 -15.00
C SER A 187 -6.16 17.32 -15.70
N GLN A 188 -7.17 16.51 -15.38
CA GLN A 188 -8.50 16.62 -15.97
C GLN A 188 -9.41 17.63 -15.25
N GLN A 189 -9.05 18.05 -14.04
CA GLN A 189 -9.80 19.02 -13.24
C GLN A 189 -9.26 20.47 -13.34
N ILE A 190 -8.10 20.70 -13.97
CA ILE A 190 -7.45 22.03 -14.02
C ILE A 190 -7.93 22.95 -15.17
N THR A 191 -8.74 22.48 -16.14
CA THR A 191 -9.13 23.35 -17.27
C THR A 191 -10.44 24.13 -17.08
N VAL A 192 -11.04 24.20 -15.89
CA VAL A 192 -12.25 25.03 -15.70
C VAL A 192 -12.17 25.88 -14.43
N SER A 193 -11.82 27.15 -14.62
CA SER A 193 -12.30 28.35 -13.89
C SER A 193 -11.18 29.37 -13.61
N LEU A 194 -10.78 30.10 -14.66
CA LEU A 194 -10.10 31.39 -14.51
C LEU A 194 -11.18 32.49 -14.39
N ALA A 195 -11.57 32.85 -13.16
CA ALA A 195 -12.27 34.10 -12.90
C ALA A 195 -12.06 34.61 -11.45
N GLN A 196 -11.17 35.60 -11.34
CA GLN A 196 -11.24 36.80 -10.49
C GLN A 196 -11.50 36.69 -8.96
N GLY A 197 -10.54 37.18 -8.17
CA GLY A 197 -10.77 37.65 -6.81
C GLY A 197 -9.51 38.09 -6.06
N TYR A 198 -9.32 39.39 -5.90
CA TYR A 198 -8.21 40.06 -5.18
C TYR A 198 -8.48 40.12 -3.65
N GLU A 199 -7.45 39.88 -2.82
CA GLU A 199 -6.98 40.74 -1.70
C GLU A 199 -6.49 40.02 -0.41
N ARG A 200 -5.22 40.35 -0.09
CA ARG A 200 -4.59 40.72 1.21
C ARG A 200 -4.44 39.74 2.40
N THR A 201 -3.15 39.49 2.70
CA THR A 201 -2.51 39.22 4.00
C THR A 201 -2.61 40.46 4.93
N PRO A 202 -2.37 40.41 6.28
CA PRO A 202 -1.20 39.76 6.93
C PRO A 202 -1.31 39.27 8.39
N SER A 203 -0.29 38.50 8.81
CA SER A 203 0.52 38.71 10.05
C SER A 203 0.75 37.46 10.90
N SER A 204 1.99 36.96 10.89
CA SER A 204 2.54 35.98 11.84
C SER A 204 2.74 36.57 13.25
N PRO A 205 2.85 35.73 14.30
CA PRO A 205 4.05 35.80 15.13
C PRO A 205 4.68 34.44 15.49
N LYS A 206 6.01 34.50 15.66
CA LYS A 206 7.01 33.43 15.86
C LYS A 206 6.78 32.53 17.10
N PRO A 207 7.15 31.23 17.05
CA PRO A 207 7.07 30.33 18.20
C PRO A 207 8.30 30.46 19.14
N ARG A 208 8.07 30.15 20.42
CA ARG A 208 9.04 30.24 21.51
C ARG A 208 9.55 28.83 21.83
N PHE A 209 10.86 28.66 21.74
CA PHE A 209 11.63 27.42 21.95
C PHE A 209 11.41 26.82 23.36
N LYS A 210 11.08 25.52 23.45
CA LYS A 210 11.34 24.68 24.64
C LYS A 210 11.71 23.25 24.21
N SER A 211 12.89 22.84 24.65
CA SER A 211 13.52 21.52 24.52
C SER A 211 12.73 20.44 25.26
N TYR A 212 12.52 19.28 24.64
CA TYR A 212 12.27 18.02 25.34
C TYR A 212 12.98 16.84 24.66
N ALA A 213 13.53 16.00 25.53
CA ALA A 213 14.37 14.85 25.25
C ALA A 213 13.56 13.59 24.91
N TYR A 214 14.25 12.69 24.20
CA TYR A 214 13.82 11.36 23.76
C TYR A 214 13.39 10.46 24.94
N THR A 215 12.27 9.76 24.82
CA THR A 215 12.02 8.55 25.62
C THR A 215 11.26 7.50 24.80
N GLN A 216 11.95 6.39 24.55
CA GLN A 216 11.45 5.14 23.98
C GLN A 216 10.95 4.23 25.12
N ALA A 217 9.73 3.70 24.99
CA ALA A 217 9.15 2.47 25.59
C ALA A 217 7.62 2.66 25.63
N GLY A 218 6.73 1.70 25.39
CA GLY A 218 6.82 0.27 25.16
C GLY A 218 5.37 -0.25 25.07
N TYR A 219 5.16 -1.34 24.34
CA TYR A 219 3.87 -2.00 24.19
C TYR A 219 3.44 -2.76 25.47
N VAL A 220 2.11 -2.83 25.66
CA VAL A 220 1.28 -3.83 26.41
C VAL A 220 1.13 -3.68 27.94
N ALA A 221 -0.12 -3.46 28.39
CA ALA A 221 -0.82 -4.35 29.32
C ALA A 221 -2.33 -4.01 29.41
N THR A 222 -3.14 -5.06 29.26
CA THR A 222 -4.57 -5.13 29.54
C THR A 222 -4.86 -5.04 31.03
N SER A 223 -6.01 -4.47 31.42
CA SER A 223 -6.86 -5.06 32.47
C SER A 223 -8.28 -4.50 32.41
N ASP A 224 -9.23 -5.44 32.33
CA ASP A 224 -10.68 -5.32 32.59
C ASP A 224 -10.96 -4.74 34.00
N PRO A 225 -12.16 -4.16 34.27
CA PRO A 225 -13.17 -5.02 34.94
C PRO A 225 -14.66 -4.65 34.70
N THR A 226 -15.52 -5.68 34.76
CA THR A 226 -16.95 -5.56 35.09
C THR A 226 -17.28 -6.27 36.41
N ARG A 227 -17.74 -5.53 37.44
CA ARG A 227 -18.85 -5.86 38.39
C ARG A 227 -18.92 -4.91 39.59
N SER A 228 -20.14 -4.42 39.86
CA SER A 228 -20.62 -3.71 41.07
C SER A 228 -21.01 -4.73 42.20
N PRO A 229 -21.43 -4.38 43.45
CA PRO A 229 -22.13 -3.14 43.90
C PRO A 229 -21.82 -2.54 45.32
N LEU A 230 -22.08 -1.21 45.47
CA LEU A 230 -22.64 -0.38 46.60
C LEU A 230 -22.23 -0.62 48.09
N PRO A 231 -22.22 0.40 49.01
CA PRO A 231 -23.31 1.36 49.21
C PRO A 231 -23.00 2.85 49.54
N SER A 232 -23.90 3.70 49.05
CA SER A 232 -24.59 4.88 49.66
C SER A 232 -23.85 5.89 50.56
N GLN A 233 -23.83 7.16 50.13
CA GLN A 233 -24.44 8.29 50.87
C GLN A 233 -24.66 9.54 50.00
N ARG A 234 -25.86 10.12 50.17
CA ARG A 234 -26.46 11.31 49.53
C ARG A 234 -25.69 12.61 49.81
N LEU A 235 -25.80 13.57 48.88
CA LEU A 235 -26.16 14.99 49.11
C LEU A 235 -26.27 15.68 47.72
N GLU A 236 -27.50 15.84 47.24
CA GLU A 236 -28.22 17.13 47.08
C GLU A 236 -27.94 17.84 45.74
N ALA A 237 -28.99 17.90 44.91
CA ALA A 237 -29.08 18.73 43.73
C ALA A 237 -29.74 20.07 44.09
N PRO A 238 -29.40 21.16 43.38
CA PRO A 238 -30.34 22.22 43.10
C PRO A 238 -30.69 22.22 41.60
N GLU A 239 -31.99 22.18 41.31
CA GLU A 239 -32.54 22.42 40.00
C GLU A 239 -32.41 23.90 39.58
N ASP A 240 -32.49 24.09 38.28
CA ASP A 240 -32.85 25.30 37.54
C ASP A 240 -31.80 26.40 37.33
N LYS A 241 -31.17 26.34 36.14
CA LYS A 241 -31.29 27.40 35.15
C LYS A 241 -30.89 26.91 33.76
N SER A 242 -31.89 26.82 32.90
CA SER A 242 -31.78 27.08 31.46
C SER A 242 -30.85 28.27 31.21
N PHE A 243 -29.61 27.95 30.84
CA PHE A 243 -28.71 28.86 30.15
C PHE A 243 -28.14 28.05 29.01
N GLY A 244 -28.53 28.44 27.79
CA GLY A 244 -28.03 27.84 26.56
C GLY A 244 -26.52 27.75 26.61
N ARG A 245 -26.01 26.54 26.84
CA ARG A 245 -24.64 26.22 26.54
C ARG A 245 -24.63 26.13 25.02
N SER A 246 -24.39 27.28 24.39
CA SER A 246 -23.78 27.32 23.07
C SER A 246 -22.43 26.63 23.22
N LEU A 247 -22.48 25.30 23.17
CA LEU A 247 -21.33 24.47 22.94
C LEU A 247 -20.99 24.79 21.49
N MET A 248 -20.11 25.76 21.26
CA MET A 248 -19.22 25.63 20.12
C MET A 248 -18.32 24.43 20.42
N GLU A 249 -18.90 23.23 20.36
CA GLU A 249 -18.18 22.13 19.74
C GLU A 249 -17.86 22.69 18.36
N THR A 250 -16.61 23.05 18.14
CA THR A 250 -16.10 23.30 16.80
C THR A 250 -16.40 22.02 16.06
N GLU A 251 -17.53 22.01 15.36
CA GLU A 251 -18.01 20.86 14.64
C GLU A 251 -16.88 20.52 13.67
N VAL A 252 -16.24 19.38 13.91
CA VAL A 252 -15.18 18.91 13.03
C VAL A 252 -15.84 18.72 11.69
N ASN A 253 -15.59 19.67 10.80
CA ASN A 253 -16.16 19.70 9.47
C ASN A 253 -15.09 19.29 8.46
N LEU A 254 -15.56 18.83 7.31
CA LEU A 254 -14.70 18.34 6.24
C LEU A 254 -13.62 19.38 5.84
N ASP A 255 -13.98 20.66 5.86
CA ASP A 255 -13.11 21.80 5.52
C ASP A 255 -11.89 21.92 6.46
N SER A 256 -12.10 21.78 7.78
CA SER A 256 -11.02 21.84 8.77
C SER A 256 -10.05 20.64 8.67
N TYR A 257 -10.59 19.46 8.33
CA TYR A 257 -9.78 18.28 8.07
C TYR A 257 -8.99 18.42 6.76
N GLN A 258 -9.65 18.84 5.67
CA GLN A 258 -9.02 19.04 4.37
C GLN A 258 -7.88 20.07 4.44
N THR A 259 -8.12 21.20 5.13
CA THR A 259 -7.08 22.23 5.34
C THR A 259 -5.89 21.66 6.11
N ALA A 260 -6.14 20.95 7.22
CA ALA A 260 -5.07 20.37 8.02
C ALA A 260 -4.31 19.27 7.27
N LEU A 261 -5.00 18.47 6.46
CA LEU A 261 -4.42 17.44 5.61
C LEU A 261 -3.53 18.05 4.53
N GLU A 262 -3.99 19.09 3.85
CA GLU A 262 -3.23 19.77 2.80
C GLU A 262 -1.92 20.34 3.35
N GLU A 263 -1.95 21.00 4.51
CA GLU A 263 -0.75 21.53 5.16
C GLU A 263 0.29 20.43 5.44
N VAL A 264 -0.16 19.27 5.92
CA VAL A 264 0.72 18.16 6.25
C VAL A 264 1.24 17.46 5.00
N LEU A 265 0.42 17.28 3.96
CA LEU A 265 0.85 16.68 2.70
C LEU A 265 1.83 17.58 1.93
N SER A 266 1.63 18.90 1.98
CA SER A 266 2.57 19.88 1.41
C SER A 266 3.93 19.81 2.11
N TRP A 267 3.93 19.78 3.44
CA TRP A 267 5.15 19.61 4.21
C TRP A 267 5.83 18.26 3.93
N LEU A 268 5.07 17.15 3.89
CA LEU A 268 5.62 15.82 3.57
C LEU A 268 6.32 15.79 2.21
N LEU A 269 5.73 16.42 1.19
CA LEU A 269 6.34 16.51 -0.13
C LEU A 269 7.69 17.26 -0.07
N SER A 270 7.72 18.40 0.61
CA SER A 270 8.97 19.15 0.80
C SER A 270 10.02 18.36 1.61
N ALA A 271 9.59 17.58 2.60
CA ALA A 271 10.48 16.79 3.45
C ALA A 271 11.06 15.58 2.70
N GLU A 272 10.25 14.90 1.88
CA GLU A 272 10.68 13.83 0.99
C GLU A 272 11.74 14.33 0.00
N ASP A 273 11.50 15.48 -0.66
CA ASP A 273 12.46 16.12 -1.56
C ASP A 273 13.77 16.48 -0.82
N THR A 274 13.66 16.99 0.41
CA THR A 274 14.82 17.35 1.23
C THR A 274 15.66 16.12 1.59
N LEU A 275 15.01 15.00 1.95
CA LEU A 275 15.72 13.76 2.27
C LEU A 275 16.40 13.18 1.03
N GLN A 276 15.75 13.24 -0.13
CA GLN A 276 16.31 12.79 -1.41
C GLN A 276 17.50 13.64 -1.85
N ALA A 277 17.43 14.96 -1.66
CA ALA A 277 18.51 15.90 -2.00
C ALA A 277 19.78 15.71 -1.17
N GLN A 278 19.69 15.10 0.02
CA GLN A 278 20.86 14.83 0.88
C GLN A 278 21.82 13.75 0.31
N GLY A 279 21.50 13.08 -0.81
CA GLY A 279 22.43 12.23 -1.55
C GLY A 279 23.04 11.04 -0.80
N GLU A 280 24.11 10.47 -1.34
CA GLU A 280 24.89 9.40 -0.69
C GLU A 280 25.87 9.98 0.34
N ILE A 281 26.24 9.16 1.34
CA ILE A 281 27.19 9.54 2.39
C ILE A 281 28.59 9.67 1.76
N SER A 282 29.26 10.81 2.01
CA SER A 282 30.60 11.04 1.49
C SER A 282 31.65 10.16 2.18
N ASN A 283 32.80 9.99 1.53
CA ASN A 283 33.98 9.37 2.13
C ASN A 283 34.91 10.41 2.81
N ASP A 284 34.61 11.71 2.66
CA ASP A 284 35.34 12.79 3.31
C ASP A 284 34.74 13.13 4.68
N VAL A 285 35.59 13.22 5.71
CA VAL A 285 35.15 13.40 7.09
C VAL A 285 34.52 14.77 7.34
N GLU A 286 34.96 15.83 6.65
CA GLU A 286 34.38 17.16 6.82
C GLU A 286 33.03 17.25 6.10
N GLU A 287 32.91 16.64 4.92
CA GLU A 287 31.61 16.53 4.21
C GLU A 287 30.60 15.68 5.00
N VAL A 288 31.02 14.55 5.59
CA VAL A 288 30.14 13.70 6.42
C VAL A 288 29.65 14.46 7.66
N LYS A 289 30.50 15.28 8.29
CA LYS A 289 30.06 16.13 9.40
C LYS A 289 28.98 17.11 8.96
N GLU A 290 29.16 17.77 7.81
CA GLU A 290 28.16 18.68 7.28
C GLU A 290 26.84 17.94 6.98
N GLN A 291 26.91 16.80 6.28
CA GLN A 291 25.76 15.93 6.01
C GLN A 291 25.04 15.49 7.29
N PHE A 292 25.79 15.19 8.36
CA PHE A 292 25.22 14.83 9.66
C PHE A 292 24.45 16.00 10.28
N HIS A 293 25.00 17.21 10.32
CA HIS A 293 24.28 18.37 10.87
C HIS A 293 23.03 18.73 10.05
N THR A 294 23.11 18.60 8.72
CA THR A 294 21.94 18.76 7.84
C THR A 294 20.87 17.73 8.15
N HIS A 295 21.25 16.46 8.30
CA HIS A 295 20.32 15.38 8.61
C HIS A 295 19.76 15.49 10.05
N GLU A 296 20.56 15.96 11.01
CA GLU A 296 20.12 16.24 12.38
C GLU A 296 19.05 17.32 12.41
N GLY A 297 19.24 18.42 11.69
CA GLY A 297 18.24 19.48 11.54
C GLY A 297 16.95 18.98 10.90
N PHE A 298 17.07 18.11 9.90
CA PHE A 298 15.93 17.43 9.28
C PHE A 298 15.19 16.52 10.28
N MET A 299 15.89 15.74 11.10
CA MET A 299 15.28 14.88 12.12
C MET A 299 14.53 15.67 13.21
N MET A 300 15.03 16.87 13.55
CA MET A 300 14.30 17.79 14.42
C MET A 300 13.00 18.29 13.78
N ASP A 301 13.04 18.67 12.50
CA ASP A 301 11.86 19.12 11.76
C ASP A 301 10.81 18.00 11.63
N LEU A 302 11.25 16.79 11.27
CA LEU A 302 10.44 15.57 11.22
C LEU A 302 9.71 15.35 12.55
N THR A 303 10.45 15.39 13.67
CA THR A 303 9.87 15.18 15.01
C THR A 303 8.83 16.24 15.36
N SER A 304 9.05 17.51 14.98
CA SER A 304 8.12 18.59 15.28
C SER A 304 6.76 18.44 14.57
N HIS A 305 6.74 17.75 13.42
CA HIS A 305 5.54 17.53 12.62
C HIS A 305 4.74 16.28 13.02
N GLN A 306 5.28 15.41 13.87
CA GLN A 306 4.60 14.20 14.37
C GLN A 306 3.22 14.51 14.97
N GLY A 307 3.11 15.58 15.76
CA GLY A 307 1.84 15.98 16.38
C GLY A 307 0.80 16.44 15.36
N ARG A 308 1.21 17.10 14.27
CA ARG A 308 0.31 17.58 13.21
C ARG A 308 -0.23 16.40 12.39
N VAL A 309 0.62 15.44 12.04
CA VAL A 309 0.21 14.20 11.37
C VAL A 309 -0.79 13.43 12.23
N GLY A 310 -0.50 13.27 13.52
CA GLY A 310 -1.42 12.62 14.46
C GLY A 310 -2.77 13.34 14.57
N ASN A 311 -2.78 14.67 14.58
CA ASN A 311 -4.00 15.47 14.61
C ASN A 311 -4.86 15.26 13.35
N VAL A 312 -4.28 15.28 12.16
CA VAL A 312 -5.03 15.04 10.91
C VAL A 312 -5.66 13.65 10.89
N LEU A 313 -4.93 12.62 11.34
CA LEU A 313 -5.47 11.27 11.45
C LEU A 313 -6.64 11.21 12.45
N GLN A 314 -6.51 11.92 13.59
CA GLN A 314 -7.57 11.99 14.58
C GLN A 314 -8.82 12.73 14.05
N LEU A 315 -8.65 13.83 13.30
CA LEU A 315 -9.75 14.56 12.68
C LEU A 315 -10.49 13.70 11.65
N GLY A 316 -9.76 12.97 10.79
CA GLY A 316 -10.37 12.06 9.82
C GLY A 316 -11.13 10.90 10.48
N SER A 317 -10.58 10.29 11.54
CA SER A 317 -11.30 9.27 12.32
C SER A 317 -12.57 9.81 12.98
N GLN A 318 -12.55 11.07 13.45
CA GLN A 318 -13.75 11.71 14.01
C GLN A 318 -14.81 11.96 12.95
N LEU A 319 -14.43 12.44 11.75
CA LEU A 319 -15.35 12.66 10.64
C LEU A 319 -16.08 11.39 10.23
N ILE A 320 -15.34 10.29 10.11
CA ILE A 320 -15.89 8.96 9.81
C ILE A 320 -16.82 8.51 10.95
N GLY A 321 -16.39 8.63 12.21
CA GLY A 321 -17.16 8.19 13.37
C GLY A 321 -18.44 8.99 13.65
N ILE A 322 -18.52 10.24 13.19
CA ILE A 322 -19.72 11.09 13.32
C ILE A 322 -20.84 10.63 12.35
N GLY A 323 -20.51 9.89 11.29
CA GLY A 323 -21.50 9.29 10.37
C GLY A 323 -22.36 10.29 9.62
N LYS A 324 -21.90 11.53 9.46
CA LYS A 324 -22.57 12.60 8.69
C LYS A 324 -22.12 12.67 7.23
N LEU A 325 -21.09 11.90 6.87
CA LEU A 325 -20.53 11.85 5.52
C LEU A 325 -21.34 10.89 4.63
N LEU A 326 -21.36 11.17 3.33
CA LEU A 326 -21.78 10.20 2.33
C LEU A 326 -20.77 9.05 2.26
N GLU A 327 -21.19 7.87 1.80
CA GLU A 327 -20.33 6.69 1.67
C GLU A 327 -19.07 6.98 0.82
N ASP A 328 -19.24 7.77 -0.24
CA ASP A 328 -18.13 8.21 -1.11
C ASP A 328 -17.16 9.15 -0.37
N GLU A 329 -17.68 10.08 0.43
CA GLU A 329 -16.86 11.04 1.22
C GLU A 329 -16.13 10.32 2.36
N GLU A 330 -16.76 9.35 3.01
CA GLU A 330 -16.16 8.51 4.04
C GLU A 330 -15.01 7.67 3.45
N SER A 331 -15.23 7.07 2.28
CA SER A 331 -14.20 6.34 1.54
C SER A 331 -13.03 7.25 1.18
N GLU A 332 -13.30 8.48 0.69
CA GLU A 332 -12.26 9.45 0.35
C GLU A 332 -11.42 9.86 1.56
N VAL A 333 -12.06 10.21 2.68
CA VAL A 333 -11.36 10.55 3.94
C VAL A 333 -10.50 9.37 4.42
N GLN A 334 -11.02 8.14 4.32
CA GLN A 334 -10.30 6.94 4.72
C GLN A 334 -9.08 6.68 3.83
N GLU A 335 -9.18 6.91 2.53
CA GLU A 335 -8.05 6.83 1.59
C GLU A 335 -7.00 7.90 1.87
N GLN A 336 -7.42 9.14 2.08
CA GLN A 336 -6.55 10.26 2.42
C GLN A 336 -5.76 10.02 3.71
N MET A 337 -6.40 9.48 4.75
CA MET A 337 -5.74 9.07 6.00
C MET A 337 -4.72 7.95 5.78
N ASN A 338 -5.06 6.95 4.96
CA ASN A 338 -4.16 5.84 4.66
C ASN A 338 -2.91 6.32 3.89
N LEU A 339 -3.09 7.23 2.94
CA LEU A 339 -2.00 7.85 2.19
C LEU A 339 -1.08 8.64 3.12
N LEU A 340 -1.66 9.51 3.95
CA LEU A 340 -0.91 10.31 4.93
C LEU A 340 -0.06 9.42 5.84
N ASN A 341 -0.67 8.39 6.42
CA ASN A 341 0.03 7.47 7.32
C ASN A 341 1.14 6.69 6.61
N SER A 342 0.90 6.27 5.36
CA SER A 342 1.91 5.57 4.56
C SER A 342 3.12 6.45 4.26
N ARG A 343 2.88 7.69 3.79
CA ARG A 343 3.96 8.63 3.43
C ARG A 343 4.79 9.05 4.64
N TRP A 344 4.11 9.38 5.74
CA TRP A 344 4.76 9.67 7.00
C TRP A 344 5.66 8.53 7.49
N GLU A 345 5.16 7.29 7.48
CA GLU A 345 5.92 6.15 7.98
C GLU A 345 7.11 5.81 7.08
N CYS A 346 6.95 5.92 5.76
CA CYS A 346 8.06 5.76 4.82
C CYS A 346 9.16 6.79 5.06
N LEU A 347 8.80 8.08 5.10
CA LEU A 347 9.73 9.17 5.34
C LEU A 347 10.47 8.94 6.66
N ARG A 348 9.76 8.57 7.73
CA ARG A 348 10.33 8.27 9.04
C ARG A 348 11.33 7.11 9.00
N VAL A 349 10.99 6.02 8.32
CA VAL A 349 11.88 4.84 8.20
C VAL A 349 13.12 5.18 7.37
N ALA A 350 12.96 5.82 6.21
CA ALA A 350 14.07 6.22 5.34
C ALA A 350 15.03 7.18 6.07
N SER A 351 14.50 8.09 6.88
CA SER A 351 15.29 8.99 7.70
C SER A 351 16.08 8.24 8.78
N MET A 352 15.46 7.25 9.45
CA MET A 352 16.17 6.42 10.42
C MET A 352 17.24 5.53 9.78
N GLU A 353 17.01 4.99 8.58
CA GLU A 353 18.00 4.21 7.82
C GLU A 353 19.21 5.06 7.41
N LYS A 354 19.01 6.35 7.12
CA LYS A 354 20.11 7.27 6.80
C LYS A 354 20.91 7.70 8.03
N GLN A 355 20.28 7.73 9.20
CA GLN A 355 20.91 8.06 10.48
C GLN A 355 21.78 6.94 11.05
N SER A 356 21.49 5.67 10.69
CA SER A 356 22.20 4.46 11.14
C SER A 356 23.49 4.21 10.37
#